data_AF-A0A178YKI6-F1
#
_entry.id   AF-A0A178YKI6-F1
#
_cell.length_a   1.000
_cell.length_b   1.000
_cell.length_c   1.000
_cell.angle_alpha   90.00
_cell.angle_beta   90.00
_cell.angle_gamma   90.00
#
_symmetry.space_group_name_H-M   'P 1'
#
loop_
_entity.id
_entity.type
_entity.pdbx_description
1 polymer ?
#
loop_
_entity_poly.entity_id
_entity_poly.type
_entity_poly.pdbx_seq_one_letter_code
_entity_poly.pdbx_strand_id
1 'polypeptide(L)' 'MLSIARPIAVVTRLDSDAENEWLARIAALLPEESLIPFRTMSAAEKQAAEIAIVANPDPTEVAALPQLVS' A
#
# COMPACT_ATOMS: atom_id res chain seq x y z
N MET A 1 -16.48 12.07 -14.19
CA MET A 1 -15.97 10.70 -13.98
C MET A 1 -15.62 10.60 -12.51
N LEU A 2 -16.28 9.74 -11.73
CA LEU A 2 -15.79 9.42 -10.39
C LEU A 2 -14.52 8.61 -10.59
N SER A 3 -13.36 9.19 -10.28
CA SER A 3 -12.12 8.41 -10.19
C SER A 3 -12.31 7.44 -9.03
N ILE A 4 -12.25 6.14 -9.28
CA ILE A 4 -12.22 5.16 -8.19
C ILE A 4 -10.83 5.28 -7.59
N ALA A 5 -10.73 5.73 -6.33
CA ALA A 5 -9.46 5.82 -5.62
C ALA A 5 -8.78 4.44 -5.66
N ARG A 6 -7.61 4.38 -6.30
CA ARG A 6 -6.83 3.14 -6.40
C ARG A 6 -6.08 2.94 -5.09
N PRO A 7 -5.96 1.70 -4.59
CA PRO A 7 -5.24 1.45 -3.35
C PRO A 7 -3.75 1.73 -3.55
N ILE A 8 -3.14 2.37 -2.55
CA ILE A 8 -1.69 2.50 -2.40
C ILE A 8 -1.24 1.39 -1.46
N ALA A 9 -0.40 0.48 -1.96
CA ALA A 9 0.12 -0.61 -1.15
C ALA A 9 1.18 -0.08 -0.18
N VAL A 10 1.11 -0.48 1.09
CA VAL A 10 2.16 -0.24 2.07
C VAL A 10 2.87 -1.56 2.33
N VAL A 11 4.13 -1.64 1.88
CA VAL A 11 4.93 -2.88 1.89
C VAL A 11 6.12 -2.67 2.82
N THR A 12 6.03 -3.20 4.04
CA THR A 12 7.08 -3.08 5.05
C THR A 12 7.29 -4.40 5.77
N ARG A 13 8.43 -4.52 6.44
CA ARG A 13 8.74 -5.63 7.37
C ARG A 13 8.70 -5.18 8.84
N LEU A 14 8.00 -4.08 9.13
CA LEU A 14 7.77 -3.62 10.49
C LEU A 14 6.78 -4.56 11.19
N ASP A 15 6.84 -4.59 12.52
CA ASP A 15 5.73 -5.15 13.29
C ASP A 15 4.47 -4.29 13.12
N SER A 16 3.33 -4.86 13.50
CA SER A 16 2.02 -4.23 13.29
C SER A 16 1.87 -2.90 14.03
N ASP A 17 2.47 -2.73 15.20
CA ASP A 17 2.31 -1.50 15.99
C ASP A 17 3.09 -0.35 15.35
N ALA A 18 4.35 -0.60 14.99
CA ALA A 18 5.18 0.36 14.28
C ALA A 18 4.59 0.72 12.91
N GLU A 19 4.10 -0.25 12.14
CA GLU A 19 3.49 0.04 10.85
C GLU A 19 2.19 0.86 11.00
N ASN A 20 1.34 0.56 11.98
CA ASN A 20 0.12 1.31 12.23
C ASN A 20 0.41 2.78 12.63
N GLU A 21 1.46 3.03 13.42
CA GLU A 21 1.87 4.40 13.75
C GLU A 21 2.28 5.17 12.49
N TRP A 22 3.08 4.54 11.63
CA TRP A 22 3.49 5.14 10.36
C TRP A 22 2.31 5.39 9.42
N LEU A 23 1.40 4.42 9.28
CA LEU A 23 0.19 4.56 8.46
C LEU A 23 -0.67 5.73 8.91
N ALA A 24 -0.88 5.89 10.22
CA ALA A 24 -1.67 7.00 10.75
C ALA A 24 -1.05 8.36 10.40
N ARG A 25 0.29 8.49 10.49
CA ARG A 25 1.01 9.72 10.12
C ARG A 25 0.93 10.01 8.62
N ILE A 26 1.08 8.99 7.78
CA ILE A 26 1.04 9.16 6.32
C ILE A 26 -0.39 9.47 5.85
N ALA A 27 -1.40 8.78 6.39
CA ALA A 27 -2.81 9.00 6.06
C ALA A 27 -3.26 10.43 6.42
N ALA A 28 -2.72 11.02 7.48
CA ALA A 28 -3.00 12.42 7.82
C ALA A 28 -2.46 13.42 6.78
N LEU A 29 -1.43 13.04 6.01
CA LEU A 29 -0.87 13.86 4.92
C LEU A 29 -1.54 13.58 3.57
N LEU A 30 -2.15 12.41 3.41
CA LEU A 30 -2.80 11.94 2.18
C LEU A 30 -4.26 11.51 2.46
N PRO A 31 -5.15 12.43 2.91
CA PRO A 31 -6.48 12.08 3.42
C PRO A 31 -7.45 11.56 2.36
N GLU A 32 -7.17 11.79 1.08
CA GLU A 32 -8.00 11.33 -0.05
C GLU A 32 -7.52 9.97 -0.60
N GLU A 33 -6.35 9.49 -0.15
CA GLU A 33 -5.75 8.26 -0.64
C GLU A 33 -6.10 7.06 0.25
N SER A 34 -6.19 5.89 -0.38
CA SER A 34 -6.44 4.62 0.33
C SER A 34 -5.13 3.86 0.55
N LEU A 35 -4.53 4.04 1.72
CA LEU A 35 -3.30 3.34 2.13
C LEU A 35 -3.65 1.99 2.77
N ILE A 36 -3.19 0.89 2.18
CA ILE A 36 -3.52 -0.46 2.65
C ILE A 36 -2.24 -1.28 2.87
N PRO A 37 -2.02 -1.84 4.08
CA PRO A 37 -0.95 -2.81 4.30
C PRO A 37 -1.03 -3.98 3.34
N PHE A 38 0.08 -4.34 2.69
CA PHE A 38 0.12 -5.42 1.71
C PHE A 38 -0.47 -6.74 2.24
N ARG A 39 -0.20 -7.05 3.51
CA ARG A 39 -0.68 -8.26 4.19
C ARG A 39 -2.19 -8.30 4.40
N THR A 40 -2.87 -7.16 4.34
CA THR A 40 -4.34 -7.06 4.49
C THR A 40 -5.06 -6.82 3.17
N MET A 41 -4.34 -6.57 2.07
CA MET A 41 -4.94 -6.38 0.75
C MET A 41 -5.58 -7.67 0.24
N SER A 42 -6.78 -7.54 -0.30
CA SER A 42 -7.44 -8.52 -1.15
C SER A 42 -6.69 -8.71 -2.48
N ALA A 43 -6.99 -9.80 -3.18
CA ALA A 43 -6.44 -10.05 -4.51
C ALA A 43 -6.81 -8.94 -5.51
N ALA A 44 -8.03 -8.41 -5.42
CA ALA A 44 -8.48 -7.32 -6.30
C ALA A 44 -7.72 -6.01 -6.03
N GLU A 45 -7.46 -5.69 -4.75
CA GLU A 45 -6.67 -4.51 -4.40
C GLU A 45 -5.21 -4.65 -4.87
N LYS A 46 -4.61 -5.84 -4.72
CA LYS A 46 -3.24 -6.10 -5.23
C LYS A 46 -3.17 -5.93 -6.75
N GLN A 47 -4.20 -6.39 -7.46
CA GLN A 47 -4.31 -6.25 -8.90
C GLN A 47 -4.55 -4.79 -9.34
N ALA A 48 -5.09 -3.94 -8.48
CA ALA A 48 -5.43 -2.55 -8.80
C ALA A 48 -4.38 -1.54 -8.32
N ALA A 49 -3.47 -1.92 -7.42
CA ALA A 49 -2.46 -1.02 -6.86
C ALA A 49 -1.37 -0.68 -7.88
N GLU A 50 -1.19 0.62 -8.12
CA GLU A 50 -0.22 1.16 -9.07
C GLU A 50 0.96 1.84 -8.38
N ILE A 51 0.80 2.17 -7.09
CA ILE A 51 1.79 2.81 -6.25
C ILE A 51 2.02 1.91 -5.02
N ALA A 52 3.29 1.78 -4.63
CA ALA A 52 3.67 1.17 -3.37
C ALA A 52 4.58 2.13 -2.56
N ILE A 53 4.25 2.33 -1.28
CA ILE A 53 5.15 2.92 -0.29
C ILE A 53 5.91 1.77 0.37
N VAL A 54 7.24 1.83 0.32
CA VAL A 54 8.08 0.73 0.77
C VAL A 54 9.04 1.14 1.88
N ALA A 55 9.19 0.29 2.89
CA ALA A 55 10.21 0.43 3.93
C ALA A 55 10.87 -0.93 4.16
N ASN A 56 12.02 -1.13 3.53
CA ASN A 56 12.74 -2.41 3.53
C ASN A 56 11.83 -3.59 3.12
N PRO A 57 11.17 -3.55 1.95
CA PRO A 57 10.15 -4.52 1.57
C PRO A 57 10.75 -5.92 1.30
N ASP A 58 9.91 -6.95 1.34
CA ASP A 58 10.23 -8.22 0.68
C ASP A 58 10.03 -8.03 -0.85
N PRO A 59 11.05 -8.27 -1.69
CA PRO A 59 10.92 -8.14 -3.14
C PRO A 59 9.82 -8.99 -3.75
N THR A 60 9.48 -10.12 -3.13
CA THR A 60 8.42 -11.02 -3.62
C THR A 60 7.02 -10.42 -3.40
N GLU A 61 6.83 -9.63 -2.34
CA GLU A 61 5.58 -8.90 -2.08
C GLU A 61 5.39 -7.77 -3.08
N VAL A 62 6.46 -7.04 -3.40
CA VAL A 62 6.44 -6.00 -4.44
C VAL A 62 6.14 -6.59 -5.81
N ALA A 63 6.75 -7.74 -6.15
CA ALA A 63 6.48 -8.44 -7.41
C ALA A 63 5.04 -8.97 -7.53
N ALA A 64 4.31 -9.10 -6.41
CA ALA A 64 2.91 -9.51 -6.39
C ALA A 64 1.92 -8.35 -6.67
N LEU A 65 2.42 -7.16 -7.00
CA LEU A 65 1.64 -5.97 -7.39
C LEU A 65 1.84 -5.70 -8.89
N PRO A 66 1.02 -6.31 -9.78
CA PRO A 66 1.30 -6.37 -11.21
C PRO A 66 1.03 -5.08 -11.99
N GLN A 67 0.48 -4.05 -11.36
CA GLN A 67 0.23 -2.75 -12.00
C GLN A 67 1.20 -1.66 -11.52
N LEU A 68 2.22 -2.01 -10.72
CA LEU A 68 3.27 -1.05 -10.38
C LEU A 68 3.94 -0.55 -11.65
N VAL A 69 3.93 0.78 -11.82
CA VAL A 69 4.58 1.45 -12.93
C VAL A 69 6.09 1.56 -12.64
N SER A 70 6.91 1.03 -13.55
CA SER A 70 8.38 1.14 -13.54
C SER A 70 8.86 2.33 -14.36
#